data_AF-A0A822AX66-F1
#
_entry.id   AF-A0A822AX66-F1
#
_cell.length_a   1.000
_cell.length_b   1.000
_cell.length_c   1.000
_cell.angle_alpha   90.00
_cell.angle_beta   90.00
_cell.angle_gamma   90.00
#
_symmetry.space_group_name_H-M   'P 1'
#
loop_
_entity.id
_entity.type
_entity.pdbx_description
1 polymer ?
#
loop_
_entity_poly.entity_id
_entity_poly.type
_entity_poly.pdbx_seq_one_letter_code
_entity_poly.pdbx_strand_id
1 'polypeptide(L)'
;MLSDDKDFRLMATLDLIYDLQNEPIKLDDDIQNQAVKCLRPLVCKIKEEQIEIICDTLCSYCTNMSQDAEKFRNISSTGLKTIIASLASTNSEATNDISKKLMQRLLTAIQQAFGEYSQVKIMDIMIDMLSRFGTNLLTSHSQLKQIL
;
A
#
# COMPACT_ATOMS: atom_id res chain seq x y z
N MET A 1 -6.76 -53.32 17.74
CA MET A 1 -7.69 -52.18 17.62
C MET A 1 -7.08 -50.92 18.26
N LEU A 2 -5.95 -50.43 17.76
CA LEU A 2 -5.28 -49.20 18.24
C LEU A 2 -4.54 -48.47 17.11
N SER A 3 -4.71 -48.92 15.85
CA SER A 3 -3.93 -48.44 14.68
C SER A 3 -4.63 -47.27 13.99
N ASP A 4 -5.95 -47.38 13.77
CA ASP A 4 -6.68 -46.42 12.94
C ASP A 4 -6.67 -44.99 13.51
N ASP A 5 -6.82 -44.85 14.84
CA ASP A 5 -6.87 -43.55 15.51
C ASP A 5 -5.54 -42.78 15.44
N LYS A 6 -4.40 -43.47 15.30
CA LYS A 6 -3.10 -42.81 15.14
C LYS A 6 -2.96 -42.24 13.73
N ASP A 7 -3.43 -42.97 12.72
CA ASP A 7 -3.36 -42.54 11.33
C ASP A 7 -4.33 -41.40 11.04
N PHE A 8 -5.54 -41.42 11.63
CA PHE A 8 -6.47 -40.28 11.54
C PHE A 8 -5.92 -39.01 12.18
N ARG A 9 -5.28 -39.12 13.36
CA ARG A 9 -4.65 -37.97 14.00
C ARG A 9 -3.45 -37.46 13.22
N LEU A 10 -2.66 -38.36 12.61
CA LEU A 10 -1.53 -37.99 11.77
C LEU A 10 -2.00 -37.29 10.48
N MET A 11 -3.05 -37.81 9.84
CA MET A 11 -3.63 -37.18 8.65
C MET A 11 -4.17 -35.78 8.98
N ALA A 12 -4.94 -35.65 10.07
CA ALA A 12 -5.46 -34.36 10.49
C ALA A 12 -4.35 -33.34 10.84
N THR A 13 -3.23 -33.80 11.40
CA THR A 13 -2.08 -32.92 11.68
C THR A 13 -1.30 -32.56 10.42
N LEU A 14 -1.15 -33.49 9.48
CA LEU A 14 -0.52 -33.22 8.19
C LEU A 14 -1.37 -32.25 7.35
N ASP A 15 -2.69 -32.44 7.33
CA ASP A 15 -3.64 -31.54 6.67
C ASP A 15 -3.57 -30.15 7.31
N LEU A 16 -3.62 -30.05 8.65
CA LEU A 16 -3.50 -28.77 9.34
C LEU A 16 -2.14 -28.08 9.06
N ILE A 17 -1.04 -28.83 9.07
CA ILE A 17 0.29 -28.29 8.77
C ILE A 17 0.35 -27.81 7.31
N TYR A 18 -0.25 -28.57 6.39
CA TYR A 18 -0.35 -28.20 4.99
C TYR A 18 -1.19 -26.93 4.82
N ASP A 19 -2.34 -26.83 5.47
CA ASP A 19 -3.21 -25.66 5.43
C ASP A 19 -2.51 -24.43 6.01
N LEU A 20 -1.83 -24.56 7.15
CA LEU A 20 -1.06 -23.45 7.74
C LEU A 20 0.13 -23.01 6.89
N GLN A 21 0.72 -23.91 6.11
CA GLN A 21 1.84 -23.61 5.22
C GLN A 21 1.39 -23.05 3.86
N ASN A 22 0.21 -23.44 3.37
CA ASN A 22 -0.23 -23.12 2.02
C ASN A 22 -1.38 -22.09 1.97
N GLU A 23 -2.19 -21.96 3.02
CA GLU A 23 -3.13 -20.86 3.16
C GLU A 23 -2.52 -19.74 4.01
N PRO A 24 -2.11 -18.61 3.40
CA PRO A 24 -1.71 -17.45 4.18
C PRO A 24 -2.87 -17.03 5.07
N ILE A 25 -2.61 -16.83 6.37
CA ILE A 25 -3.60 -16.34 7.35
C ILE A 25 -4.28 -15.11 6.76
N LYS A 26 -5.51 -15.30 6.31
CA LYS A 26 -6.28 -14.25 5.66
C LYS A 26 -6.79 -13.35 6.77
N LEU A 27 -6.15 -12.20 6.96
CA LEU A 27 -6.69 -11.18 7.86
C LEU A 27 -8.07 -10.77 7.33
N ASP A 28 -9.06 -10.80 8.23
CA ASP A 28 -10.39 -10.30 7.96
C ASP A 28 -10.33 -8.83 7.50
N ASP A 29 -11.20 -8.44 6.57
CA ASP A 29 -11.21 -7.11 5.94
C ASP A 29 -11.36 -6.00 7.00
N ASP A 30 -12.09 -6.28 8.09
CA ASP A 30 -12.24 -5.38 9.24
C ASP A 30 -10.90 -5.14 9.97
N ILE A 31 -10.09 -6.17 10.13
CA ILE A 31 -8.79 -6.06 10.80
C ILE A 31 -7.82 -5.28 9.90
N GLN A 32 -7.84 -5.52 8.60
CA GLN A 32 -7.03 -4.77 7.64
C GLN A 32 -7.40 -3.28 7.65
N ASN A 33 -8.69 -2.95 7.64
CA ASN A 33 -9.19 -1.58 7.72
C ASN A 33 -8.79 -0.91 9.04
N GLN A 34 -8.83 -1.64 10.15
CA GLN A 34 -8.37 -1.13 11.44
C GLN A 34 -6.86 -0.89 11.46
N ALA A 35 -6.07 -1.78 10.87
CA ALA A 35 -4.63 -1.60 10.72
C ALA A 35 -4.29 -0.34 9.91
N VAL A 36 -5.02 -0.06 8.83
CA VAL A 36 -4.85 1.18 8.04
C VAL A 36 -5.15 2.42 8.88
N LYS A 37 -6.18 2.40 9.73
CA LYS A 37 -6.49 3.53 10.63
C LYS A 37 -5.36 3.81 11.62
N CYS A 38 -4.60 2.77 12.04
CA CYS A 38 -3.45 2.92 12.92
C CYS A 38 -2.26 3.64 12.25
N LEU A 39 -2.18 3.71 10.92
CA LEU A 39 -1.12 4.42 10.21
C LEU A 39 -1.15 5.92 10.51
N ARG A 40 -2.34 6.51 10.65
CA ARG A 40 -2.51 7.95 10.90
C ARG A 40 -1.82 8.41 12.20
N PRO A 41 -2.14 7.87 13.39
CA PRO A 41 -1.43 8.24 14.61
C PRO A 41 0.03 7.78 14.62
N LEU A 42 0.39 6.74 13.87
CA LEU A 42 1.77 6.25 13.77
C LEU A 42 2.67 7.27 13.06
N VAL A 43 2.23 7.82 11.93
CA VAL A 43 2.97 8.83 11.15
C VAL A 43 3.33 10.05 12.00
N CYS A 44 2.49 10.44 12.95
CA CYS A 44 2.78 11.55 13.87
C CYS A 44 3.81 11.23 14.97
N LYS A 45 4.20 9.96 15.14
CA LYS A 45 5.06 9.49 16.25
C LYS A 45 6.42 8.97 15.80
N ILE A 46 6.62 8.78 14.51
CA ILE A 46 7.84 8.20 13.94
C ILE A 46 8.64 9.27 13.19
N LYS A 47 9.91 8.97 12.93
CA LYS A 47 10.82 9.85 12.18
C LYS A 47 10.49 9.83 10.69
N GLU A 48 10.82 10.92 10.01
CA GLU A 48 10.57 11.13 8.58
C GLU A 48 11.18 10.04 7.70
N GLU A 49 12.38 9.55 8.02
CA GLU A 49 13.01 8.41 7.34
C GLU A 49 12.13 7.15 7.36
N GLN A 50 11.45 6.88 8.47
CA GLN A 50 10.55 5.73 8.61
C GLN A 50 9.25 5.95 7.83
N ILE A 51 8.76 7.20 7.79
CA ILE A 51 7.59 7.54 6.98
C ILE A 51 7.90 7.33 5.49
N GLU A 52 9.09 7.73 5.04
CA GLU A 52 9.55 7.50 3.66
C GLU A 52 9.55 6.00 3.33
N ILE A 53 10.12 5.15 4.19
CA ILE A 53 10.12 3.68 4.01
C ILE A 53 8.69 3.13 3.91
N ILE A 54 7.77 3.60 4.77
CA ILE A 54 6.37 3.15 4.74
C ILE A 54 5.68 3.59 3.44
N CYS A 55 5.83 4.85 3.03
CA CYS A 55 5.31 5.37 1.77
C CYS A 55 5.83 4.54 0.59
N ASP A 56 7.12 4.24 0.59
CA ASP A 56 7.81 3.47 -0.43
C ASP A 56 7.29 2.03 -0.53
N THR A 57 7.07 1.39 0.62
CA THR A 57 6.55 0.03 0.72
C THR A 57 5.08 -0.02 0.26
N LEU A 58 4.25 0.91 0.73
CA LEU A 58 2.85 0.96 0.30
C LEU A 58 2.72 1.31 -1.18
N CYS A 59 3.54 2.22 -1.69
CA CYS A 59 3.55 2.58 -3.11
C CYS A 59 3.92 1.36 -3.98
N SER A 60 4.91 0.55 -3.59
CA SER A 60 5.28 -0.63 -4.38
C SER A 60 4.17 -1.68 -4.40
N TYR A 61 3.46 -1.88 -3.29
CA TYR A 61 2.29 -2.75 -3.24
C TYR A 61 1.12 -2.21 -4.06
N CYS A 62 0.87 -0.90 -4.04
CA CYS A 62 -0.16 -0.25 -4.86
C CYS A 62 0.07 -0.46 -6.36
N THR A 63 1.33 -0.40 -6.79
CA THR A 63 1.72 -0.47 -8.20
C THR A 63 2.08 -1.89 -8.64
N ASN A 64 1.95 -2.88 -7.75
CA ASN A 64 2.23 -4.27 -8.09
C ASN A 64 1.10 -4.84 -8.96
N MET A 65 1.42 -5.11 -10.23
CA MET A 65 0.47 -5.57 -11.23
C MET A 65 0.22 -7.09 -11.24
N SER A 66 0.75 -7.84 -10.26
CA SER A 66 0.43 -9.26 -10.11
C SER A 66 -1.06 -9.47 -9.81
N GLN A 67 -1.70 -10.44 -10.46
CA GLN A 67 -3.13 -10.76 -10.23
C GLN A 67 -3.38 -11.13 -8.76
N ASP A 68 -2.46 -11.87 -8.14
CA ASP A 68 -2.56 -12.31 -6.74
C ASP A 68 -2.44 -11.16 -5.73
N ALA A 69 -2.02 -9.97 -6.19
CA ALA A 69 -1.80 -8.80 -5.35
C ALA A 69 -3.02 -7.84 -5.30
N GLU A 70 -4.15 -8.15 -5.93
CA GLU A 70 -5.27 -7.19 -6.04
C GLU A 70 -5.80 -6.69 -4.69
N LYS A 71 -5.97 -7.60 -3.73
CA LYS A 71 -6.42 -7.23 -2.38
C LYS A 71 -5.40 -6.34 -1.69
N PHE A 72 -4.12 -6.69 -1.82
CA PHE A 72 -3.02 -5.89 -1.28
C PHE A 72 -2.94 -4.50 -1.94
N ARG A 73 -3.23 -4.37 -3.24
CA ARG A 73 -3.31 -3.06 -3.91
C ARG A 73 -4.37 -2.16 -3.31
N ASN A 74 -5.57 -2.69 -3.03
CA ASN A 74 -6.67 -1.89 -2.48
C ASN A 74 -6.38 -1.39 -1.07
N ILE A 75 -5.89 -2.27 -0.20
CA ILE A 75 -5.54 -1.88 1.17
C ILE A 75 -4.33 -0.95 1.19
N SER A 76 -3.31 -1.19 0.37
CA SER A 76 -2.14 -0.33 0.29
C SER A 76 -2.47 1.04 -0.27
N SER A 77 -3.38 1.14 -1.24
CA SER A 77 -3.84 2.43 -1.80
C SER A 77 -4.55 3.26 -0.72
N THR A 78 -5.41 2.61 0.06
CA THR A 78 -6.12 3.25 1.17
C THR A 78 -5.15 3.66 2.28
N GLY A 79 -4.18 2.81 2.60
CA GLY A 79 -3.08 3.11 3.53
C GLY A 79 -2.25 4.31 3.08
N LEU A 80 -1.85 4.34 1.81
CA LEU A 80 -1.05 5.42 1.24
C LEU A 80 -1.81 6.76 1.28
N LYS A 81 -3.08 6.79 0.87
CA LYS A 81 -3.93 7.99 1.00
C LYS A 81 -4.08 8.46 2.45
N THR A 82 -4.17 7.52 3.39
CA THR A 82 -4.23 7.85 4.83
C THR A 82 -2.96 8.54 5.29
N ILE A 83 -1.79 8.06 4.86
CA ILE A 83 -0.50 8.68 5.17
C ILE A 83 -0.37 10.05 4.51
N ILE A 84 -0.74 10.18 3.23
CA ILE A 84 -0.74 11.44 2.48
C ILE A 84 -1.58 12.50 3.22
N ALA A 85 -2.78 12.15 3.65
CA ALA A 85 -3.65 13.03 4.42
C ALA A 85 -3.02 13.43 5.77
N SER A 86 -2.30 12.50 6.41
CA SER A 86 -1.60 12.77 7.68
C SER A 86 -0.41 13.71 7.48
N LEU A 87 0.42 13.47 6.45
CA LEU A 87 1.57 14.30 6.11
C LEU A 87 1.17 15.75 5.81
N ALA A 88 0.08 15.92 5.06
CA ALA A 88 -0.46 17.25 4.74
C ALA A 88 -0.90 18.03 5.99
N SER A 89 -1.24 17.33 7.08
CA SER A 89 -1.62 17.95 8.35
C SER A 89 -0.41 18.46 9.15
N THR A 90 0.78 17.90 8.92
CA THR A 90 2.03 18.28 9.60
C THR A 90 2.75 19.43 8.90
N ASN A 91 2.69 19.50 7.55
CA ASN A 91 3.22 20.58 6.71
C ASN A 91 4.68 21.01 7.02
N SER A 92 5.59 20.05 7.16
CA SER A 92 7.04 20.29 7.34
C SER A 92 7.80 20.24 6.02
N GLU A 93 9.01 20.82 5.96
CA GLU A 93 9.88 20.76 4.78
C GLU A 93 10.17 19.31 4.34
N ALA A 94 10.42 18.42 5.30
CA ALA A 94 10.58 17.01 4.99
C ALA A 94 9.32 16.33 4.47
N THR A 95 8.12 16.72 4.94
CA THR A 95 6.87 16.22 4.33
C THR A 95 6.77 16.62 2.86
N ASN A 96 7.31 17.79 2.48
CA ASN A 96 7.36 18.23 1.09
C ASN A 96 8.32 17.37 0.28
N ASP A 97 9.49 17.04 0.82
CA ASP A 97 10.46 16.19 0.11
C ASP A 97 9.96 14.75 -0.05
N ILE A 98 9.33 14.18 0.99
CA ILE A 98 8.62 12.89 0.89
C ILE A 98 7.53 12.98 -0.18
N SER A 99 6.75 14.07 -0.23
CA SER A 99 5.68 14.23 -1.22
C SER A 99 6.21 14.29 -2.66
N LYS A 100 7.35 14.95 -2.90
CA LYS A 100 8.00 15.01 -4.20
C LYS A 100 8.51 13.65 -4.63
N LYS A 101 9.21 12.92 -3.75
CA LYS A 101 9.69 11.56 -4.02
C LYS A 101 8.53 10.61 -4.34
N LEU A 102 7.46 10.66 -3.55
CA LEU A 102 6.27 9.84 -3.78
C LEU A 102 5.61 10.16 -5.13
N MET A 103 5.46 11.45 -5.46
CA MET A 103 4.92 11.87 -6.76
C MET A 103 5.78 11.35 -7.93
N GLN A 104 7.11 11.44 -7.83
CA GLN A 104 8.02 10.90 -8.85
C GLN A 104 7.84 9.39 -9.04
N ARG A 105 7.67 8.63 -7.95
CA ARG A 105 7.41 7.19 -8.02
C ARG A 105 6.09 6.87 -8.71
N LEU A 106 5.03 7.60 -8.39
CA LEU A 106 3.72 7.44 -9.03
C LEU A 106 3.76 7.78 -10.52
N LEU A 107 4.51 8.82 -10.90
CA LEU A 107 4.76 9.19 -12.30
C LEU A 107 5.48 8.08 -13.08
N THR A 108 6.49 7.45 -12.48
CA THR A 108 7.15 6.29 -13.10
C THR A 108 6.21 5.10 -13.20
N ALA A 109 5.41 4.85 -12.16
CA ALA A 109 4.49 3.71 -12.12
C ALA A 109 3.37 3.81 -13.17
N ILE A 110 2.81 5.00 -13.39
CA ILE A 110 1.75 5.19 -14.39
C ILE A 110 2.29 5.03 -15.83
N GLN A 111 3.55 5.38 -16.08
CA GLN A 111 4.23 5.12 -17.36
C GLN A 111 4.44 3.63 -17.61
N GLN A 112 4.59 2.83 -16.55
CA GLN A 112 4.78 1.38 -16.61
C GLN A 112 3.45 0.60 -16.50
N ALA A 113 2.35 1.27 -16.18
CA ALA A 113 1.06 0.65 -16.00
C ALA A 113 0.41 0.37 -17.36
N PHE A 114 0.10 -0.90 -17.60
CA PHE A 114 -0.63 -1.35 -18.78
C PHE A 114 -2.08 -1.69 -18.38
N GLY A 115 -3.05 -1.09 -19.06
CA GLY A 115 -4.49 -1.30 -18.84
C GLY A 115 -5.17 -0.20 -18.01
N GLU A 116 -6.42 0.11 -18.37
CA GLU A 116 -7.19 1.24 -17.83
C GLU A 116 -7.36 1.18 -16.31
N TYR A 117 -7.67 0.02 -15.75
CA TYR A 117 -7.95 -0.14 -14.32
C TYR A 117 -6.73 0.17 -13.44
N SER A 118 -5.54 -0.26 -13.85
CA SER A 118 -4.30 -0.04 -13.14
C SER A 118 -3.87 1.43 -13.18
N GLN A 119 -4.07 2.11 -14.31
CA GLN A 119 -3.79 3.54 -14.45
C GLN A 119 -4.75 4.39 -13.62
N VAL A 120 -6.05 4.08 -13.63
CA VAL A 120 -7.07 4.81 -12.86
C VAL A 120 -6.76 4.83 -11.37
N LYS A 121 -6.29 3.72 -10.81
CA LYS A 121 -5.92 3.67 -9.38
C LYS A 121 -4.73 4.56 -9.04
N ILE A 122 -3.69 4.56 -9.88
CA ILE A 122 -2.52 5.42 -9.69
C ILE A 122 -2.92 6.89 -9.82
N MET A 123 -3.75 7.22 -10.82
CA MET A 123 -4.31 8.57 -11.00
C MET A 123 -5.10 9.04 -9.79
N ASP A 124 -5.93 8.18 -9.20
CA ASP A 124 -6.72 8.50 -8.01
C ASP A 124 -5.83 8.86 -6.78
N ILE A 125 -4.69 8.19 -6.61
CA ILE A 125 -3.70 8.56 -5.59
C ILE A 125 -3.02 9.89 -5.95
N MET A 126 -2.66 10.09 -7.22
CA MET A 126 -2.05 11.34 -7.69
C MET A 126 -2.99 12.54 -7.52
N ILE A 127 -4.30 12.36 -7.73
CA ILE A 127 -5.31 13.40 -7.49
C ILE A 127 -5.33 13.80 -6.00
N ASP A 128 -5.34 12.83 -5.07
CA ASP A 128 -5.30 13.14 -3.63
C ASP A 128 -3.99 13.86 -3.25
N MET A 129 -2.85 13.46 -3.82
CA MET A 129 -1.57 14.15 -3.66
C MET A 129 -1.62 15.60 -4.16
N LEU A 130 -2.12 15.83 -5.37
CA LEU A 130 -2.20 17.17 -5.97
C LEU A 130 -3.14 18.08 -5.18
N SER A 131 -4.24 17.53 -4.67
CA SER A 131 -5.21 18.30 -3.86
C SER A 131 -4.61 18.84 -2.55
N ARG A 132 -3.55 18.19 -2.03
CA ARG A 132 -2.94 18.51 -0.72
C ARG A 132 -1.58 19.19 -0.84
N PHE A 133 -0.78 18.79 -1.82
CA PHE A 133 0.61 19.23 -2.00
C PHE A 133 0.83 20.00 -3.30
N GLY A 134 -0.22 20.40 -4.02
CA GLY A 134 -0.13 21.01 -5.35
C GLY A 134 0.83 22.20 -5.44
N THR A 135 0.90 23.05 -4.41
CA THR A 135 1.84 24.18 -4.34
C THR A 135 3.30 23.74 -4.25
N ASN A 136 3.56 22.57 -3.67
CA ASN A 136 4.92 22.05 -3.43
C ASN A 136 5.39 21.14 -4.59
N LEU A 137 4.48 20.82 -5.52
CA LEU A 137 4.69 19.92 -6.66
C LEU A 137 4.79 20.67 -8.00
N LEU A 138 4.90 22.01 -7.99
CA LEU A 138 5.05 22.85 -9.18
C LEU A 138 6.20 22.40 -10.11
N THR A 139 7.28 21.87 -9.55
CA THR A 139 8.42 21.34 -10.31
C THR A 139 8.10 20.10 -11.14
N SER A 140 7.05 19.35 -10.78
CA SER A 140 6.60 18.14 -11.49
C SER A 140 5.51 18.43 -12.53
N HIS A 141 5.07 19.69 -12.67
CA HIS A 141 3.95 20.08 -13.53
C HIS A 141 4.17 19.73 -15.02
N SER A 142 5.39 19.86 -15.54
CA SER A 142 5.71 19.51 -16.93
C SER A 142 5.56 18.00 -17.19
N GLN A 143 5.95 17.16 -16.24
CA GLN A 143 5.81 15.70 -16.31
C GLN A 143 4.36 15.27 -16.16
N LEU A 144 3.61 15.90 -15.24
CA LEU A 144 2.18 15.64 -15.06
C LEU A 144 1.37 15.95 -16.32
N LYS A 145 1.69 17.05 -17.02
CA LYS A 145 1.03 17.45 -18.27
C LYS A 145 1.30 16.49 -19.45
N GLN A 146 2.35 15.68 -19.38
CA GLN A 146 2.64 14.69 -20.42
C GLN A 146 1.85 13.39 -20.25
N ILE A 147 1.31 13.16 -19.05
CA ILE A 147 0.65 11.91 -18.66
C ILE A 147 -0.87 12.06 -18.61
N LEU A 148 -1.36 13.24 -18.23
CA LEU A 148 -2.78 13.63 -18.29
C LEU A 148 -3.15 14.16 -19.69
#